data_AF-A0A2K1J6P8-F1
#
_entry.id   AF-A0A2K1J6P8-F1
#
_cell.length_a   1.000
_cell.length_b   1.000
_cell.length_c   1.000
_cell.angle_alpha   90.00
_cell.angle_beta   90.00
_cell.angle_gamma   90.00
#
_symmetry.space_group_name_H-M   'P 1'
#
loop_
_entity.id
_entity.type
_entity.pdbx_description
1 polymer ?
#
loop_
_entity_poly.entity_id
_entity_poly.type
_entity_poly.pdbx_seq_one_letter_code
_entity_poly.pdbx_strand_id
1 'polypeptide(L)'
;MSTDCNSTWVWQVVSREIRRILQERALSFNIALDDVSITNLTFGREFTVAFEAKQVAAQEAESAKFVVEKAEQDKRSAIIRAQGEAKSAQLIGDAISNNPAFISLRKIEASREIVNTIFTSQNRVFLSADSLLLNLDLDV
;
A
#
# COMPACT_ATOMS: atom_id res chain seq x y z
N MET A 1 19.76 -5.60 10.43
CA MET A 1 20.10 -4.68 11.53
C MET A 1 21.37 -3.94 11.11
N SER A 2 21.24 -2.95 10.22
CA SER A 2 22.38 -2.21 9.67
C SER A 2 21.89 -0.98 8.89
N THR A 3 21.46 0.06 9.61
CA THR A 3 21.20 1.39 9.04
C THR A 3 21.44 2.40 10.13
N ASP A 4 22.71 2.75 10.40
CA ASP A 4 23.10 3.92 11.21
C ASP A 4 24.58 4.28 10.97
N CYS A 5 25.06 4.22 9.72
CA CYS A 5 26.46 4.53 9.39
C CYS A 5 26.69 6.02 9.00
N ASN A 6 25.64 6.82 8.79
CA ASN A 6 25.79 8.17 8.26
C ASN A 6 25.83 9.28 9.32
N SER A 7 25.20 9.08 10.48
CA SER A 7 25.17 10.09 11.55
C SER A 7 26.47 10.11 12.38
N THR A 8 27.14 8.97 12.57
CA THR A 8 28.36 8.88 13.40
C THR A 8 29.58 9.55 12.76
N TRP A 9 29.70 9.52 11.43
CA TRP A 9 30.86 10.08 10.72
C TRP A 9 30.96 11.61 10.83
N VAL A 10 29.83 12.31 10.77
CA VAL A 10 29.81 13.79 10.87
C VAL A 10 30.35 14.24 12.23
N TRP A 11 29.90 13.60 13.31
CA TRP A 11 30.38 13.92 14.66
C TRP A 11 31.87 13.63 14.81
N GLN A 12 32.37 12.51 14.29
CA GLN A 12 33.80 12.20 14.36
C GLN A 12 34.68 13.21 13.61
N VAL A 13 34.23 13.70 12.45
CA VAL A 13 34.97 14.69 11.66
C VAL A 13 34.92 16.07 12.34
N VAL A 14 33.75 16.50 12.79
CA VAL A 14 33.55 17.79 13.47
C VAL A 14 34.32 17.85 14.79
N SER A 15 34.25 16.80 15.62
CA SER A 15 34.98 16.73 16.89
C SER A 15 36.49 16.72 16.70
N ARG A 16 37.00 16.08 15.64
CA ARG A 16 38.44 16.05 15.33
C ARG A 16 38.96 17.43 14.92
N GLU A 17 38.22 18.14 14.08
CA GLU A 17 38.64 19.47 13.62
C GLU A 17 38.62 20.50 14.76
N ILE A 18 37.58 20.47 15.59
CA ILE A 18 37.48 21.34 16.77
C ILE A 18 38.62 21.05 17.74
N ARG A 19 38.94 19.77 18.00
CA ARG A 19 40.09 19.38 18.84
C ARG A 19 41.40 19.97 18.31
N ARG A 20 41.64 19.90 16.99
CA ARG A 20 42.86 20.43 16.36
C ARG A 20 43.00 21.94 16.60
N ILE A 21 41.94 22.71 16.37
CA ILE A 21 41.95 24.17 16.54
C ILE A 21 42.17 24.55 18.01
N LEU A 22 41.50 23.88 18.94
CA LEU A 22 41.67 24.13 20.37
C LEU A 22 43.07 23.76 20.87
N GLN A 23 43.63 22.65 20.40
CA GLN A 23 44.98 22.23 20.75
C GLN A 23 46.04 23.22 20.27
N GLU A 24 45.93 23.73 19.04
CA GLU A 24 46.83 24.75 18.47
C GLU A 24 46.77 26.07 19.26
N ARG A 25 45.58 26.48 19.70
CA ARG A 25 45.41 27.66 20.55
C ARG A 25 45.94 27.44 21.98
N ALA A 26 45.68 26.27 22.58
CA ALA A 26 46.13 25.94 23.93
C ALA A 26 47.66 25.85 24.07
N LEU A 27 48.35 25.37 23.02
CA LEU A 27 49.81 25.39 22.92
C LEU A 27 50.38 26.80 23.03
N SER A 28 49.73 27.80 22.42
CA SER A 28 50.14 29.21 22.54
C SER A 28 50.06 29.76 23.96
N PHE A 29 49.24 29.16 24.82
CA PHE A 29 49.09 29.51 26.23
C PHE A 29 49.79 28.53 27.18
N ASN A 30 50.57 27.58 26.64
CA ASN A 30 51.30 26.56 27.39
C ASN A 30 50.39 25.65 28.25
N ILE A 31 49.15 25.43 27.80
CA ILE A 31 48.14 24.58 28.46
C ILE A 31 48.05 23.24 27.73
N ALA A 32 48.14 22.12 28.46
CA ALA A 32 47.91 20.77 27.92
C ALA A 32 46.41 20.43 27.96
N LEU A 33 45.85 20.05 26.81
CA LEU A 33 44.43 19.72 26.62
C LEU A 33 44.29 18.23 26.29
N ASP A 34 43.53 17.47 27.08
CA ASP A 34 43.41 16.00 26.98
C ASP A 34 42.15 15.58 26.20
N ASP A 35 40.96 16.01 26.64
CA ASP A 35 39.69 15.78 25.93
C ASP A 35 38.77 17.00 25.93
N VAL A 36 38.02 17.15 24.83
CA VAL A 36 37.04 18.23 24.62
C VAL A 36 35.66 17.63 24.46
N SER A 37 34.74 17.98 25.35
CA SER A 37 33.32 17.68 25.20
C SER A 37 32.58 18.90 24.65
N ILE A 38 31.75 18.68 23.63
CA ILE A 38 30.88 19.72 23.07
C ILE A 38 29.48 19.50 23.63
N THR A 39 29.02 20.39 24.49
CA THR A 39 27.73 20.24 25.18
C THR A 39 26.56 20.70 24.32
N ASN A 40 26.69 21.86 23.66
CA ASN A 40 25.60 22.46 22.89
C ASN A 40 26.14 23.16 21.64
N LEU A 41 25.72 22.70 20.46
CA LEU A 41 25.89 23.38 19.18
C LEU A 41 24.53 23.93 18.76
N THR A 42 24.40 25.26 18.72
CA THR A 42 23.18 25.92 18.23
C THR A 42 23.44 26.37 16.80
N PHE A 43 22.81 25.73 15.83
CA PHE A 43 22.77 26.24 14.46
C PHE A 43 21.90 27.51 14.44
N GLY A 44 22.29 28.51 13.65
CA GLY A 44 21.49 29.72 13.48
C GLY A 44 20.10 29.39 12.94
N ARG A 45 19.07 30.12 13.41
CA ARG A 45 17.65 29.86 13.08
C ARG A 45 17.39 29.75 11.58
N GLU A 46 18.06 30.56 10.76
CA GLU A 46 17.92 30.54 9.30
C GLU A 46 18.46 29.26 8.64
N PHE A 47 19.49 28.64 9.24
CA PHE A 47 20.09 27.41 8.72
C PHE A 47 19.22 26.19 9.01
N THR A 48 18.58 26.14 10.20
CA THR A 48 17.63 25.08 10.55
C THR A 48 16.42 25.11 9.61
N VAL A 49 15.87 26.29 9.33
CA VAL A 49 14.71 26.46 8.42
C VAL A 49 15.04 26.00 7.00
N ALA A 50 16.22 26.32 6.48
CA ALA A 50 16.63 25.90 5.14
C ALA A 50 16.79 24.37 5.03
N PHE A 51 17.28 23.72 6.10
CA PHE A 51 17.39 22.26 6.14
C PHE A 51 16.04 21.58 6.27
N GLU A 52 15.16 22.08 7.12
CA GLU A 52 13.77 21.59 7.25
C GLU A 52 13.04 21.71 5.91
N ALA A 53 13.15 22.85 5.22
CA ALA A 53 12.55 23.04 3.91
C ALA A 53 13.09 22.04 2.87
N LYS A 54 14.41 21.77 2.89
CA LYS A 54 15.02 20.77 1.99
C LYS A 54 14.57 19.35 2.31
N GLN A 55 14.39 19.02 3.59
CA GLN A 55 13.87 17.72 4.01
C GLN A 55 12.42 17.54 3.57
N VAL A 56 11.58 18.56 3.74
CA VAL A 56 10.18 18.54 3.28
C VAL A 56 10.11 18.35 1.77
N ALA A 57 10.91 19.09 1.00
CA ALA A 57 10.94 18.95 -0.46
C ALA A 57 11.37 17.54 -0.91
N ALA A 58 12.32 16.91 -0.22
CA ALA A 58 12.74 15.54 -0.52
C ALA A 58 11.61 14.53 -0.22
N GLN A 59 10.92 14.71 0.91
CA GLN A 59 9.80 13.86 1.31
C GLN A 59 8.58 14.00 0.39
N GLU A 60 8.29 15.22 -0.07
CA GLU A 60 7.24 15.48 -1.05
C GLU A 60 7.56 14.85 -2.41
N ALA A 61 8.82 14.91 -2.85
CA ALA A 61 9.25 14.28 -4.09
C ALA A 61 9.13 12.73 -4.04
N GLU A 62 9.42 12.12 -2.89
CA GLU A 62 9.22 10.68 -2.68
C GLU A 62 7.72 10.32 -2.66
N SER A 63 6.91 11.12 -1.98
CA SER A 63 5.45 10.92 -1.93
C SER A 63 4.80 11.04 -3.31
N ALA A 64 5.23 12.01 -4.12
CA ALA A 64 4.71 12.20 -5.48
C ALA A 64 5.00 10.98 -6.38
N LYS A 65 6.20 10.39 -6.28
CA LYS A 65 6.54 9.17 -7.02
C LYS A 65 5.64 8.00 -6.62
N PHE A 66 5.39 7.84 -5.33
CA PHE A 66 4.51 6.78 -4.82
C PHE A 66 3.07 6.91 -5.31
N VAL A 67 2.54 8.14 -5.37
CA VAL A 67 1.17 8.40 -5.88
C VAL A 67 1.05 8.02 -7.36
N VAL A 68 2.05 8.36 -8.17
CA VAL A 68 2.07 7.99 -9.59
C VAL A 68 2.09 6.48 -9.78
N GLU A 69 2.98 5.79 -9.07
CA GLU A 69 3.13 4.34 -9.19
C GLU A 69 1.89 3.58 -8.69
N LYS A 70 1.27 4.05 -7.60
CA LYS A 70 -0.01 3.53 -7.12
C LYS A 70 -1.11 3.67 -8.18
N ALA A 71 -1.22 4.84 -8.80
CA ALA A 71 -2.22 5.07 -9.84
C ALA A 71 -1.99 4.19 -11.08
N GLU A 72 -0.75 3.88 -11.43
CA GLU A 72 -0.43 2.93 -12.49
C GLU A 72 -0.80 1.49 -12.12
N GLN A 73 -0.52 1.05 -10.90
CA GLN A 73 -0.92 -0.27 -10.41
C GLN A 73 -2.44 -0.43 -10.40
N ASP A 74 -3.18 0.56 -9.91
CA ASP A 74 -4.65 0.52 -9.85
C ASP A 74 -5.26 0.37 -11.26
N LYS A 75 -4.72 1.11 -12.25
CA LYS A 75 -5.13 0.96 -13.66
C LYS A 75 -4.87 -0.44 -14.21
N ARG A 76 -3.66 -0.97 -13.98
CA ARG A 76 -3.31 -2.33 -14.45
C ARG A 76 -4.18 -3.39 -13.78
N SER A 77 -4.42 -3.27 -12.48
CA SER A 77 -5.30 -4.15 -11.71
C SER A 77 -6.72 -4.14 -12.26
N ALA A 78 -7.28 -2.96 -12.54
CA ALA A 78 -8.62 -2.84 -13.14
C ALA A 78 -8.72 -3.51 -14.51
N ILE A 79 -7.70 -3.35 -15.37
CA ILE A 79 -7.66 -3.99 -16.70
C ILE A 79 -7.56 -5.51 -16.56
N ILE A 80 -6.66 -6.01 -15.70
CA ILE A 80 -6.48 -7.45 -15.48
C ILE A 80 -7.75 -8.07 -14.90
N ARG A 81 -8.43 -7.38 -13.97
CA ARG A 81 -9.70 -7.86 -13.40
C ARG A 81 -10.77 -7.95 -14.47
N ALA A 82 -10.95 -6.92 -15.29
CA ALA A 82 -11.92 -6.91 -16.38
C ALA A 82 -11.61 -8.01 -17.43
N GLN A 83 -10.35 -8.20 -17.79
CA GLN A 83 -9.93 -9.28 -18.69
C GLN A 83 -10.13 -10.67 -18.10
N GLY A 84 -9.85 -10.83 -16.80
CA GLY A 84 -10.07 -12.07 -16.07
C GLY A 84 -11.55 -12.44 -16.00
N GLU A 85 -12.41 -11.46 -15.71
CA GLU A 85 -13.87 -11.62 -15.72
C GLU A 85 -14.37 -11.98 -17.12
N ALA A 86 -13.94 -11.26 -18.16
CA ALA A 86 -14.33 -11.52 -19.54
C ALA A 86 -13.92 -12.91 -20.01
N LYS A 87 -12.66 -13.31 -19.76
CA LYS A 87 -12.16 -14.64 -20.15
C LYS A 87 -12.84 -15.76 -19.36
N SER A 88 -13.13 -15.54 -18.07
CA SER A 88 -13.87 -16.50 -17.26
C SER A 88 -15.30 -16.65 -17.77
N ALA A 89 -15.98 -15.55 -18.10
CA ALA A 89 -17.32 -15.58 -18.66
C ALA A 89 -17.38 -16.29 -20.02
N GLN A 90 -16.37 -16.09 -20.88
CA GLN A 90 -16.24 -16.82 -22.15
C GLN A 90 -16.06 -18.32 -21.92
N LEU A 91 -15.12 -18.73 -21.06
CA LEU A 91 -14.89 -20.16 -20.77
C LEU A 91 -16.12 -20.82 -20.14
N ILE A 92 -16.81 -20.12 -19.25
CA ILE A 92 -18.06 -20.59 -18.65
C ILE A 92 -19.15 -20.69 -19.74
N GLY A 93 -19.25 -19.70 -20.63
CA GLY A 93 -20.18 -19.70 -21.76
C GLY A 93 -19.95 -20.87 -22.72
N ASP A 94 -18.70 -21.14 -23.07
CA ASP A 94 -18.31 -22.27 -23.93
C ASP A 94 -18.61 -23.61 -23.25
N ALA A 95 -18.32 -23.75 -21.96
CA ALA A 95 -18.64 -24.95 -21.19
C ALA A 95 -20.16 -25.18 -21.09
N ILE A 96 -20.94 -24.10 -20.94
CA ILE A 96 -22.40 -24.10 -20.93
C ILE A 96 -22.96 -24.52 -22.29
N SER A 97 -22.42 -24.00 -23.38
CA SER A 97 -22.89 -24.32 -24.74
C SER A 97 -22.69 -25.79 -25.10
N ASN A 98 -21.66 -26.43 -24.55
CA ASN A 98 -21.40 -27.86 -24.77
C ASN A 98 -22.36 -28.78 -24.00
N ASN A 99 -23.02 -28.30 -22.94
CA ASN A 99 -23.97 -29.10 -22.17
C ASN A 99 -25.17 -28.27 -21.67
N PRO A 100 -26.29 -28.24 -22.43
CA PRO A 100 -27.49 -27.50 -22.03
C PRO A 100 -28.12 -28.01 -20.71
N ALA A 101 -27.84 -29.27 -20.30
CA ALA A 101 -28.30 -29.80 -19.01
C ALA A 101 -27.57 -29.16 -17.80
N PHE A 102 -26.41 -28.52 -18.02
CA PHE A 102 -25.71 -27.80 -16.95
C PHE A 102 -26.44 -26.50 -16.55
N ILE A 103 -27.10 -25.83 -17.50
CA ILE A 103 -27.89 -24.61 -17.23
C ILE A 103 -29.11 -24.92 -16.38
N SER A 104 -29.83 -25.99 -16.69
CA SER A 104 -31.00 -26.40 -15.90
C SER A 104 -30.58 -26.81 -14.48
N LEU A 105 -29.47 -27.56 -14.33
CA LEU A 105 -28.94 -27.91 -13.01
C LEU A 105 -28.55 -26.67 -12.19
N ARG A 106 -27.83 -25.72 -12.80
CA ARG A 106 -27.44 -24.48 -12.12
C ARG A 106 -28.65 -23.60 -11.76
N LYS A 107 -29.69 -23.56 -12.61
CA LYS A 107 -30.97 -22.91 -12.31
C LYS A 107 -31.63 -23.55 -11.08
N ILE A 108 -31.68 -24.87 -11.01
CA ILE A 108 -32.26 -25.61 -9.87
C ILE A 108 -31.47 -25.32 -8.58
N GLU A 109 -30.14 -25.28 -8.63
CA GLU A 109 -29.30 -24.94 -7.47
C GLU A 109 -29.51 -23.50 -7.00
N ALA A 110 -29.53 -22.52 -7.91
CA ALA A 110 -29.78 -21.12 -7.59
C ALA A 110 -31.19 -20.93 -6.99
N SER A 111 -32.21 -21.57 -7.57
CA SER A 111 -33.56 -21.58 -7.00
C SER A 111 -33.58 -22.20 -5.59
N ARG A 112 -32.85 -23.29 -5.36
CA ARG A 112 -32.74 -23.91 -4.02
C ARG A 112 -32.07 -23.00 -2.99
N GLU A 113 -31.04 -22.26 -3.38
CA GLU A 113 -30.35 -21.29 -2.51
C GLU A 113 -31.26 -20.12 -2.13
N ILE A 114 -31.97 -19.56 -3.12
CA ILE A 114 -32.96 -18.49 -2.91
C ILE A 114 -34.07 -18.98 -1.97
N VAL A 115 -34.59 -20.19 -2.19
CA VAL A 115 -35.61 -20.80 -1.33
C VAL A 115 -35.09 -20.99 0.10
N ASN A 116 -33.86 -21.48 0.30
CA ASN A 116 -33.27 -21.64 1.63
C ASN A 116 -33.09 -20.29 2.36
N THR A 117 -32.69 -19.26 1.61
CA THR A 117 -32.51 -17.90 2.15
C THR A 117 -33.85 -17.31 2.58
N ILE A 118 -34.90 -17.50 1.77
CA ILE A 118 -36.26 -17.03 2.07
C ILE A 118 -36.88 -17.82 3.23
N PHE A 119 -36.72 -19.16 3.25
CA PHE A 119 -37.20 -20.02 4.34
C PHE A 119 -36.61 -19.62 5.70
N THR A 120 -35.34 -19.20 5.70
CA THR A 120 -34.64 -18.75 6.91
C THR A 120 -35.07 -17.34 7.34
N SER A 121 -35.56 -16.52 6.41
CA SER A 121 -36.04 -15.17 6.70
C SER A 121 -37.36 -15.21 7.49
N GLN A 122 -37.51 -14.38 8.53
CA GLN A 122 -38.73 -14.33 9.35
C GLN A 122 -39.96 -13.75 8.62
N ASN A 123 -39.81 -13.27 7.37
CA ASN A 123 -40.88 -12.63 6.63
C ASN A 123 -41.60 -13.65 5.73
N ARG A 124 -42.87 -13.94 6.01
CA ARG A 124 -43.69 -14.84 5.17
C ARG A 124 -44.15 -14.12 3.90
N VAL A 125 -43.34 -14.18 2.85
CA VAL A 125 -43.69 -13.71 1.51
C VAL A 125 -44.24 -14.87 0.70
N PHE A 126 -45.49 -14.80 0.26
CA PHE A 126 -46.07 -15.75 -0.68
C PHE A 126 -45.60 -15.40 -2.09
N LEU A 127 -44.84 -16.29 -2.71
CA LEU A 127 -44.27 -16.12 -4.03
C LEU A 127 -44.76 -17.24 -4.95
N SER A 128 -45.16 -16.87 -6.17
CA SER A 128 -45.60 -17.80 -7.21
C SER A 128 -44.41 -18.59 -7.76
N ALA A 129 -44.62 -19.83 -8.20
CA ALA A 129 -43.57 -20.71 -8.74
C ALA A 129 -42.78 -20.08 -9.91
N ASP A 130 -43.41 -19.21 -10.70
CA ASP A 130 -42.76 -18.41 -11.75
C ASP A 130 -41.67 -17.48 -11.22
N SER A 131 -41.90 -16.84 -10.07
CA SER A 131 -40.93 -15.91 -9.46
C SER A 131 -39.72 -16.62 -8.85
N LEU A 132 -39.81 -17.93 -8.62
CA LEU A 132 -38.73 -18.77 -8.11
C LEU A 132 -37.98 -19.51 -9.22
N LEU A 133 -38.32 -19.24 -10.50
CA LEU A 133 -37.77 -19.94 -11.66
C LEU A 133 -37.88 -21.48 -11.56
N LEU A 134 -38.90 -21.96 -10.83
CA LEU A 134 -39.17 -23.39 -10.63
C LEU A 134 -39.97 -23.99 -11.78
N ASN A 135 -40.49 -23.16 -12.69
CA ASN A 135 -41.16 -23.64 -13.89
C ASN A 135 -40.11 -24.14 -14.88
N LEU A 136 -39.84 -25.45 -14.83
CA LEU A 136 -39.05 -26.17 -15.81
C LEU A 136 -39.93 -26.42 -17.05
N ASP A 137 -40.36 -25.35 -17.73
CA ASP A 137 -40.82 -25.49 -19.12
C ASP A 137 -39.58 -25.81 -19.95
N LEU A 138 -39.37 -27.11 -20.12
CA LEU A 138 -38.51 -27.69 -21.13
C LEU A 138 -39.19 -27.44 -22.48
N ASP A 139 -39.01 -26.24 -23.03
CA ASP A 139 -39.18 -26.06 -24.47
C ASP A 139 -38.07 -26.88 -25.15
N VAL A 140 -38.50 -27.99 -25.76
CA VAL A 140 -37.74 -28.83 -26.68
C VAL A 140 -37.41 -28.06 -27.94
#